data_AF-A0A7X7AKL1-F1
#
_entry.id   AF-A0A7X7AKL1-F1
#
_cell.length_a   1.000
_cell.length_b   1.000
_cell.length_c   1.000
_cell.angle_alpha   90.00
_cell.angle_beta   90.00
_cell.angle_gamma   90.00
#
_symmetry.space_group_name_H-M   'P 1'
#
loop_
_entity.id
_entity.type
_entity.pdbx_description
1 polymer ?
#
loop_
_entity_poly.entity_id
_entity_poly.type
_entity_poly.pdbx_seq_one_letter_code
_entity_poly.pdbx_strand_id
1 'polypeptide(L)' 'MNANDHRLVMAELDALRQQVASTIQKFEATGFAAALKDDYVALHDLEHHITEMHLAHGRAIEQ' A
#
# COMPACT_ATOMS: atom_id res chain seq x y z
N MET A 1 4.21 21.78 -0.19
CA MET A 1 3.42 20.90 0.69
C MET A 1 3.97 21.06 2.09
N ASN A 2 3.14 21.32 3.09
CA ASN A 2 3.59 21.55 4.48
C ASN A 2 3.59 20.22 5.28
N ALA A 3 4.20 20.22 6.46
CA ALA A 3 4.30 19.00 7.28
C ALA A 3 2.93 18.36 7.64
N ASN A 4 1.86 19.14 7.79
CA ASN A 4 0.51 18.59 8.02
C ASN A 4 -0.04 17.91 6.76
N ASP A 5 0.18 18.48 5.58
CA ASP A 5 -0.18 17.83 4.31
C ASP A 5 0.54 16.48 4.17
N HIS A 6 1.83 16.40 4.51
CA HIS A 6 2.59 15.15 4.50
C HIS A 6 2.01 14.10 5.47
N ARG A 7 1.62 14.51 6.68
CA ARG A 7 0.98 13.62 7.65
C ARG A 7 -0.39 13.12 7.18
N LEU A 8 -1.18 13.96 6.51
CA LEU A 8 -2.46 13.55 5.93
C LEU A 8 -2.25 12.48 4.84
N VAL A 9 -1.31 12.70 3.93
CA VAL A 9 -0.98 11.72 2.89
C VAL A 9 -0.47 10.41 3.50
N MET A 10 0.37 10.47 4.55
CA MET A 10 0.83 9.26 5.24
C MET A 10 -0.34 8.47 5.85
N ALA A 11 -1.30 9.15 6.49
CA ALA A 11 -2.48 8.49 7.05
C ALA A 11 -3.36 7.82 5.97
N GLU A 12 -3.51 8.46 4.81
CA GLU A 12 -4.20 7.86 3.66
C GLU A 12 -3.46 6.64 3.10
N LEU A 13 -2.13 6.71 3.01
CA LEU A 13 -1.28 5.59 2.57
C LEU A 13 -1.36 4.41 3.54
N ASP A 14 -1.42 4.66 4.85
CA ASP A 14 -1.61 3.61 5.86
C ASP A 14 -2.97 2.91 5.71
N ALA A 15 -4.04 3.69 5.50
CA ALA A 15 -5.37 3.14 5.26
C ALA A 15 -5.40 2.29 3.97
N LEU A 16 -4.76 2.78 2.89
CA LEU A 16 -4.68 2.06 1.63
C LEU A 16 -3.87 0.77 1.76
N ARG A 17 -2.73 0.80 2.46
CA ARG A 17 -1.92 -0.38 2.75
C ARG A 17 -2.74 -1.46 3.47
N GLN A 18 -3.53 -1.08 4.47
CA GLN A 18 -4.39 -2.02 5.19
C GLN A 18 -5.47 -2.64 4.29
N GLN A 19 -6.04 -1.87 3.36
CA GLN A 19 -7.01 -2.38 2.38
C GLN A 19 -6.38 -3.35 1.38
N VAL A 20 -5.18 -3.06 0.89
CA VAL A 20 -4.42 -3.93 -0.01
C VAL A 20 -4.06 -5.24 0.70
N ALA A 21 -3.50 -5.16 1.91
CA ALA A 21 -3.17 -6.34 2.72
C ALA A 21 -4.41 -7.22 2.98
N SER A 22 -5.55 -6.62 3.34
CA SER A 22 -6.81 -7.36 3.52
C SER A 22 -7.29 -8.03 2.23
N THR A 23 -7.06 -7.40 1.08
CA THR A 23 -7.41 -7.97 -0.22
C THR A 23 -6.52 -9.15 -0.55
N ILE A 24 -5.20 -9.02 -0.40
CA ILE A 24 -4.23 -10.11 -0.57
C ILE A 24 -4.62 -11.31 0.29
N GLN A 25 -4.91 -11.10 1.58
CA GLN A 25 -5.35 -12.17 2.48
C GLN A 25 -6.62 -12.88 2.00
N LYS A 26 -7.59 -12.16 1.42
CA LYS A 26 -8.80 -12.77 0.84
C LYS A 26 -8.49 -13.61 -0.40
N PHE A 27 -7.58 -13.14 -1.26
CA PHE A 27 -7.10 -13.92 -2.40
C PHE A 27 -6.41 -15.22 -1.94
N GLU A 28 -5.55 -15.14 -0.93
CA GLU A 28 -4.88 -16.30 -0.35
C GLU A 28 -5.88 -17.29 0.28
N ALA A 29 -6.88 -16.78 1.00
CA ALA A 29 -7.88 -17.60 1.69
C ALA A 29 -8.89 -18.28 0.75
N THR A 30 -9.23 -17.67 -0.40
CA THR A 30 -10.19 -18.21 -1.36
C THR A 30 -9.58 -19.23 -2.33
N GLY A 31 -8.25 -19.38 -2.30
CA GLY A 31 -7.52 -20.29 -3.16
C GLY A 31 -7.07 -19.61 -4.45
N PHE A 32 -5.81 -19.82 -4.80
CA PHE A 32 -5.17 -19.18 -5.94
C PHE A 32 -5.68 -19.76 -7.26
N ALA A 33 -6.48 -19.00 -7.99
CA ALA A 33 -6.81 -19.29 -9.39
C ALA A 33 -5.66 -18.80 -10.29
N ALA A 34 -5.15 -19.66 -11.17
CA ALA A 34 -4.05 -19.29 -12.08
C ALA A 34 -4.35 -18.07 -12.96
N ALA A 35 -5.63 -17.83 -13.28
CA ALA A 35 -6.08 -16.65 -14.02
C ALA A 35 -5.92 -15.33 -13.25
N LEU A 36 -5.78 -15.38 -11.93
CA LEU A 36 -5.64 -14.23 -11.04
C LEU A 36 -4.19 -13.99 -10.60
N LYS A 37 -3.22 -14.73 -11.18
CA LYS A 37 -1.81 -14.60 -10.83
C LYS A 37 -1.30 -13.19 -11.02
N ASP A 38 -1.63 -12.57 -12.15
CA ASP A 38 -1.12 -11.25 -12.50
C ASP A 38 -1.74 -10.17 -11.59
N ASP A 39 -3.02 -10.30 -11.26
CA ASP A 39 -3.69 -9.42 -10.28
C ASP A 39 -3.08 -9.56 -8.88
N TYR A 40 -2.74 -10.79 -8.47
CA TYR A 40 -2.09 -11.06 -7.19
C TYR A 40 -0.69 -10.43 -7.13
N VAL A 41 0.10 -10.55 -8.19
CA VAL A 41 1.41 -9.89 -8.28
C VAL A 41 1.26 -8.37 -8.25
N ALA A 42 0.31 -7.82 -9.01
CA ALA A 42 0.04 -6.39 -9.03
C ALA A 42 -0.38 -5.84 -7.65
N LEU A 43 -1.10 -6.61 -6.83
CA LEU A 43 -1.44 -6.22 -5.46
C LEU A 43 -0.20 -6.13 -4.55
N HIS A 44 0.75 -7.06 -4.68
CA HIS A 44 2.02 -7.02 -3.94
C HIS A 44 2.91 -5.86 -4.38
N ASP A 45 2.98 -5.60 -5.68
CA ASP A 45 3.70 -4.43 -6.21
C ASP A 45 3.09 -3.12 -5.71
N LEU A 46 1.76 -3.06 -5.63
CA LEU A 46 1.05 -1.92 -5.08
C LEU A 46 1.33 -1.74 -3.58
N GLU A 47 1.33 -2.81 -2.78
CA GLU A 47 1.69 -2.75 -1.35
C GLU A 47 3.11 -2.20 -1.15
N HIS A 48 4.05 -2.66 -1.97
CA HIS A 48 5.43 -2.18 -1.97
C HIS A 48 5.50 -0.68 -2.28
N HIS A 49 4.84 -0.24 -3.36
CA HIS A 49 4.86 1.16 -3.78
C HIS A 49 4.25 2.10 -2.73
N ILE A 50 3.13 1.71 -2.11
CA ILE A 50 2.50 2.47 -1.01
C ILE A 50 3.50 2.65 0.15
N THR A 51 4.23 1.59 0.49
CA THR A 51 5.24 1.63 1.56
C THR A 51 6.38 2.58 1.22
N GLU A 52 6.87 2.57 -0.02
CA GLU A 52 7.92 3.50 -0.48
C GLU A 52 7.45 4.95 -0.44
N MET A 53 6.22 5.24 -0.90
CA MET A 53 5.63 6.56 -0.83
C MET A 53 5.49 7.04 0.62
N HIS A 54 5.04 6.17 1.53
CA HIS A 54 4.91 6.50 2.93
C HIS A 54 6.27 6.90 3.54
N LEU A 55 7.33 6.15 3.23
CA LEU A 55 8.69 6.48 3.66
C LEU A 55 9.21 7.79 3.04
N ALA A 56 8.85 8.09 1.78
CA ALA A 56 9.22 9.35 1.14
C ALA A 56 8.57 10.55 1.83
N HIS A 57 7.27 10.48 2.16
CA HIS A 57 6.58 11.53 2.91
C HIS A 57 7.10 11.67 4.34
N GLY A 58 7.46 10.57 5.01
CA GLY A 58 8.10 10.60 6.32
C GLY A 58 9.44 11.35 6.30
N ARG A 59 10.32 11.01 5.35
CA ARG A 59 11.61 11.72 5.17
C ARG A 59 11.45 13.20 4.84
N ALA A 60 10.38 13.58 4.13
CA ALA A 60 10.11 14.99 3.80
C ALA A 60 9.65 15.83 5.01
N ILE A 61 9.20 15.20 6.10
CA ILE A 61 8.87 15.90 7.36
C ILE A 61 10.14 16.14 8.22
N GLU A 62 11.15 15.28 8.06
CA GLU A 62 12.40 15.33 8.85
C GLU A 62 13.43 16.34 8.30
N GLN A 63 13.19 16.91 7.13
CA GLN A 63 14.03 17.93 6.45
C GLN A 63 13.52 19.34 6.72
#